data_AF-X1JQF2-F1
#
_entry.id   AF-X1JQF2-F1
#
_cell.length_a   1.000
_cell.length_b   1.000
_cell.length_c   1.000
_cell.angle_alpha   90.00
_cell.angle_beta   90.00
_cell.angle_gamma   90.00
#
_symmetry.space_group_name_H-M   'P 1'
#
loop_
_entity.id
_entity.type
_entity.pdbx_description
1 polymer ?
#
loop_
_entity_poly.entity_id
_entity_poly.type
_entity_poly.pdbx_seq_one_letter_code
_entity_poly.pdbx_strand_id
1 'polypeptide(L)'
;HGQDIGAGRYITNLVRNLLKIDKKNTYVFTGRYVTDKYLEIINGIRSTCTDNKIEFKLYKTTQKKLNLWNRLRFPPIELMGFKADLLHCPDYLIPPTLNKIIILTIHDLAFI
;
A
#
# COMPACT_ATOMS: atom_id res chain seq x y z
N HIS A 1 5.58 -3.95 4.69
CA HIS A 1 6.99 -3.98 5.11
C HIS A 1 7.20 -3.09 6.33
N GLY A 2 8.10 -3.48 7.24
CA GLY A 2 8.50 -2.67 8.40
C GLY A 2 9.68 -1.73 8.09
N GLN A 3 9.97 -0.78 8.99
CA GLN A 3 11.19 0.03 8.91
C GLN A 3 12.48 -0.76 9.20
N ASP A 4 12.34 -2.04 9.55
CA ASP A 4 13.46 -2.96 9.79
C ASP A 4 14.23 -3.30 8.50
N ILE A 5 13.66 -2.99 7.32
CA ILE A 5 14.27 -3.22 6.01
C ILE A 5 14.35 -1.94 5.18
N GLY A 6 15.31 -1.87 4.24
CA GLY A 6 15.57 -0.70 3.39
C GLY A 6 14.34 -0.22 2.62
N ALA A 7 13.64 -1.14 1.95
CA ALA A 7 12.42 -0.83 1.20
C ALA A 7 11.32 -0.21 2.10
N GLY A 8 11.11 -0.73 3.31
CA GLY A 8 10.08 -0.20 4.21
C GLY A 8 10.39 1.22 4.71
N ARG A 9 11.66 1.54 5.02
CA ARG A 9 12.07 2.91 5.33
C ARG A 9 11.88 3.84 4.14
N TYR A 10 12.28 3.40 2.95
CA TYR A 10 12.11 4.16 1.72
C TYR A 10 10.64 4.51 1.49
N ILE A 11 9.74 3.52 1.51
CA ILE A 11 8.30 3.71 1.27
C ILE A 11 7.70 4.66 2.32
N THR A 12 8.05 4.48 3.59
CA THR A 12 7.54 5.34 4.66
C THR A 12 7.95 6.80 4.46
N ASN A 13 9.22 7.05 4.08
CA ASN A 13 9.73 8.39 3.85
C ASN A 13 9.17 9.00 2.56
N LEU A 14 9.01 8.20 1.50
CA LEU A 14 8.37 8.62 0.26
C LEU A 14 6.95 9.12 0.54
N VAL A 15 6.13 8.31 1.20
CA VAL A 15 4.75 8.66 1.53
C VAL A 15 4.71 9.92 2.40
N ARG A 16 5.51 9.99 3.46
CA ARG A 16 5.54 11.18 4.34
C ARG A 16 5.89 12.47 3.61
N ASN A 17 6.86 12.44 2.70
CA ASN A 17 7.28 13.64 1.96
C ASN A 17 6.32 13.97 0.82
N LEU A 18 5.77 12.96 0.14
CA LEU A 18 4.76 13.16 -0.90
C LEU A 18 3.55 13.91 -0.35
N LEU A 19 3.04 13.50 0.82
CA LEU A 19 1.88 14.13 1.45
C LEU A 19 2.14 15.56 1.95
N LYS A 20 3.41 15.91 2.19
CA LYS A 20 3.81 17.30 2.51
C LYS A 20 3.77 18.20 1.29
N ILE A 21 4.17 17.68 0.12
CA ILE A 21 4.36 18.47 -1.11
C ILE A 21 3.08 18.50 -1.94
N ASP A 22 2.43 17.35 -2.15
CA ASP A 22 1.21 17.31 -2.94
C ASP A 22 0.01 17.77 -2.13
N LYS A 23 -0.73 18.71 -2.73
CA LYS A 23 -1.95 19.30 -2.18
C LYS A 23 -3.15 19.12 -3.10
N LYS A 24 -2.98 18.53 -4.29
CA LYS A 24 -4.05 18.44 -5.29
C LYS A 24 -4.74 17.09 -5.30
N ASN A 25 -4.01 16.00 -5.11
CA ASN A 25 -4.59 14.66 -5.23
C ASN A 25 -5.16 14.14 -3.92
N THR A 26 -6.05 13.16 -4.05
CA THR A 26 -6.55 12.33 -2.95
C THR A 26 -5.89 10.97 -3.00
N TYR A 27 -5.59 10.41 -1.84
CA TYR A 27 -4.83 9.16 -1.74
C TYR A 27 -5.62 8.12 -0.96
N VAL A 28 -5.66 6.90 -1.48
CA VAL A 28 -6.18 5.74 -0.76
C VAL A 28 -5.02 4.80 -0.49
N PHE A 29 -4.59 4.72 0.76
CA PHE A 29 -3.59 3.75 1.19
C PHE A 29 -4.30 2.44 1.53
N THR A 30 -4.02 1.40 0.75
CA THR A 30 -4.60 0.08 0.97
C THR A 30 -3.53 -0.98 1.20
N GLY A 31 -3.87 -1.97 2.01
CA GLY A 31 -2.96 -3.06 2.34
C GLY A 31 -3.62 -4.14 3.16
N ARG A 32 -3.08 -5.35 3.05
CA ARG A 32 -3.42 -6.47 3.93
C ARG A 32 -2.30 -6.70 4.91
N TYR A 33 -2.64 -6.96 6.17
CA TYR A 33 -1.66 -7.25 7.21
C TYR A 33 -2.05 -8.48 8.01
N VAL A 34 -1.05 -9.25 8.45
CA VAL A 34 -1.23 -10.47 9.26
C VAL A 34 -0.94 -10.19 10.73
N THR A 35 -0.01 -9.27 11.00
CA THR A 35 0.40 -8.85 12.34
C THR A 35 0.25 -7.35 12.51
N ASP A 36 -0.03 -6.94 13.74
CA ASP A 36 -0.23 -5.54 14.12
C ASP A 36 1.11 -4.80 14.31
N LYS A 37 2.26 -5.51 14.20
CA LYS A 37 3.63 -5.01 14.44
C LYS A 37 3.95 -3.66 13.79
N TYR A 38 3.36 -3.37 12.63
CA TYR A 38 3.66 -2.15 11.85
C TYR A 38 2.48 -1.17 11.75
N LEU A 39 1.40 -1.39 12.49
CA LEU A 39 0.25 -0.48 12.49
C LEU A 39 0.59 0.89 13.07
N GLU A 40 1.53 0.96 14.02
CA GLU A 40 1.99 2.23 14.58
C GLU A 40 2.61 3.16 13.53
N ILE A 41 3.30 2.61 12.52
CA ILE A 41 3.86 3.39 11.41
C ILE A 41 2.72 4.07 10.64
N ILE A 42 1.65 3.33 10.35
CA ILE A 42 0.48 3.84 9.64
C ILE A 42 -0.23 4.89 10.48
N ASN A 43 -0.40 4.64 11.78
CA ASN A 43 -0.98 5.61 12.70
C ASN A 43 -0.16 6.91 12.76
N GLY A 44 1.18 6.81 12.73
CA GLY A 44 2.06 7.97 12.65
C GLY A 44 1.95 8.74 11.33
N ILE A 45 1.70 8.06 10.20
CA ILE A 45 1.41 8.74 8.93
C ILE A 45 0.05 9.42 8.99
N ARG A 46 -0.96 8.76 9.58
CA ARG A 46 -2.30 9.32 9.75
C ARG A 46 -2.26 10.57 10.62
N SER A 47 -1.53 10.57 11.73
CA SER A 47 -1.44 11.75 12.60
C SER A 47 -0.72 12.93 11.94
N THR A 48 0.20 12.69 11.01
CA THR A 48 0.83 13.77 10.21
C THR A 48 -0.08 14.37 9.14
N CYS A 49 -1.26 13.79 8.90
CA CYS A 49 -2.18 14.22 7.86
C CYS A 49 -3.54 14.59 8.46
N THR A 50 -3.75 15.88 8.69
CA THR A 50 -5.04 16.41 9.22
C THR A 50 -6.08 16.66 8.13
N ASP A 51 -5.73 16.55 6.85
CA ASP A 51 -6.64 16.79 5.74
C ASP A 51 -7.45 15.53 5.38
N ASN A 52 -8.75 15.70 5.09
CA ASN A 52 -9.69 14.66 4.63
C ASN A 52 -9.34 14.03 3.25
N LYS A 53 -8.15 14.29 2.71
CA LYS A 53 -7.71 13.81 1.39
C LYS A 53 -7.18 12.39 1.40
N ILE A 54 -7.00 11.80 2.58
CA ILE A 54 -6.35 10.51 2.74
C ILE A 54 -7.31 9.51 3.38
N GLU A 55 -7.54 8.42 2.68
CA GLU A 55 -8.29 7.28 3.20
C GLU A 55 -7.36 6.09 3.43
N PHE A 56 -7.51 5.40 4.57
CA PHE A 56 -6.77 4.19 4.89
C PHE A 56 -7.71 2.98 4.86
N LYS A 57 -7.55 2.10 3.88
CA LYS A 57 -8.31 0.84 3.74
C LYS A 57 -7.42 -0.36 4.02
N LEU A 58 -7.26 -0.67 5.30
CA LEU A 58 -6.42 -1.76 5.77
C LEU A 58 -7.27 -2.94 6.21
N TYR A 59 -6.88 -4.14 5.77
CA TYR A 59 -7.62 -5.36 6.05
C TYR A 59 -6.74 -6.35 6.79
N LYS A 60 -7.09 -6.64 8.06
CA LYS A 60 -6.47 -7.73 8.80
C LYS A 60 -6.81 -9.04 8.10
N THR A 61 -5.81 -9.89 7.87
CA THR A 61 -5.99 -11.17 7.19
C THR A 61 -5.08 -12.23 7.79
N THR A 62 -5.19 -13.47 7.33
CA THR A 62 -4.28 -14.56 7.71
C THR A 62 -3.33 -14.86 6.56
N GLN A 63 -2.15 -15.40 6.86
CA GLN A 63 -1.19 -15.78 5.82
C GLN A 63 -1.80 -16.76 4.79
N LYS A 64 -2.63 -17.71 5.26
CA LYS A 64 -3.34 -18.66 4.38
C LYS A 64 -4.27 -17.94 3.40
N LYS A 65 -5.06 -16.97 3.86
CA LYS A 65 -5.96 -16.17 3.02
C LYS A 65 -5.19 -15.30 2.03
N LEU A 66 -4.06 -14.71 2.46
CA LEU A 66 -3.21 -13.90 1.58
C LEU A 66 -2.59 -14.74 0.47
N ASN A 67 -2.05 -15.91 0.80
CA ASN A 67 -1.49 -16.84 -0.19
C ASN A 67 -2.57 -17.32 -1.17
N LEU A 68 -3.76 -17.64 -0.66
CA LEU A 68 -4.89 -18.04 -1.51
C LEU A 68 -5.31 -16.90 -2.44
N TRP A 69 -5.36 -15.67 -1.94
CA TRP A 69 -5.69 -14.49 -2.73
C TRP A 69 -4.66 -14.22 -3.82
N ASN A 70 -3.38 -14.34 -3.50
CA ASN A 70 -2.28 -14.20 -4.46
C ASN A 70 -2.35 -15.28 -5.56
N ARG A 71 -2.73 -16.51 -5.19
CA ARG A 71 -2.88 -17.64 -6.14
C ARG A 71 -4.14 -17.54 -7.00
N LEU A 72 -5.29 -17.27 -6.40
CA LEU A 72 -6.59 -17.21 -7.10
C LEU A 72 -6.79 -15.90 -7.87
N ARG A 73 -6.03 -14.86 -7.52
CA ARG A 73 -6.15 -13.52 -8.11
C ARG A 73 -7.57 -12.94 -8.03
N PHE A 74 -8.33 -13.29 -6.99
CA PHE A 74 -9.72 -12.85 -6.79
C PHE A 74 -10.07 -12.78 -5.29
N PRO A 75 -10.81 -11.76 -4.80
CA PRO A 75 -11.43 -10.66 -5.56
C PRO A 75 -10.46 -9.51 -5.84
N PRO A 76 -10.65 -8.74 -6.93
CA PRO A 76 -9.90 -7.52 -7.15
C PRO A 76 -10.18 -6.48 -6.07
N ILE A 77 -9.19 -5.64 -5.77
CA ILE A 77 -9.25 -4.65 -4.69
C ILE A 77 -10.43 -3.68 -4.85
N GLU A 78 -10.88 -3.44 -6.09
CA GLU A 78 -11.98 -2.52 -6.37
C GLU A 78 -13.34 -3.00 -5.84
N LEU A 79 -13.55 -4.32 -5.79
CA LEU A 79 -14.75 -4.90 -5.18
C LEU A 79 -14.81 -4.70 -3.67
N MET A 80 -13.67 -4.38 -3.04
CA MET A 80 -13.59 -4.11 -1.60
C MET A 80 -13.79 -2.63 -1.27
N GLY A 81 -14.21 -1.82 -2.25
CA GLY A 81 -14.47 -0.40 -2.10
C GLY A 81 -13.27 0.49 -2.42
N PHE A 82 -12.20 -0.05 -3.01
CA PHE A 82 -11.10 0.74 -3.54
C PHE A 82 -11.47 1.31 -4.92
N LYS A 83 -11.49 2.62 -5.09
CA LYS A 83 -11.64 3.24 -6.41
C LYS A 83 -10.57 4.30 -6.55
N ALA A 84 -9.67 4.11 -7.50
CA ALA A 84 -8.59 5.03 -7.81
C ALA A 84 -8.34 5.02 -9.31
N ASP A 85 -7.97 6.17 -9.87
CA ASP A 85 -7.64 6.29 -11.29
C ASP A 85 -6.25 5.71 -11.62
N LEU A 86 -5.39 5.62 -10.60
CA LEU A 86 -4.00 5.18 -10.69
C LEU A 86 -3.66 4.27 -9.51
N LEU A 87 -3.02 3.13 -9.78
CA LEU A 87 -2.49 2.24 -8.74
C LEU A 87 -0.97 2.34 -8.68
N HIS A 88 -0.41 2.76 -7.55
CA HIS A 88 1.03 2.69 -7.29
C HIS A 88 1.36 1.50 -6.39
N CYS A 89 2.19 0.60 -6.87
CA CYS A 89 2.71 -0.56 -6.16
C CYS A 89 4.20 -0.34 -5.88
N PRO A 90 4.59 0.07 -4.67
CA PRO A 90 6.00 0.22 -4.29
C PRO A 90 6.64 -1.13 -3.90
N ASP A 91 6.05 -2.23 -4.33
CA ASP A 91 6.45 -3.59 -4.01
C ASP A 91 6.20 -4.43 -5.26
N TYR A 92 6.98 -5.49 -5.46
CA TYR A 92 6.91 -6.32 -6.67
C TYR A 92 5.58 -7.08 -6.79
N LEU A 93 4.82 -7.19 -5.70
CA LEU A 93 3.52 -7.83 -5.66
C LEU A 93 2.40 -6.84 -6.03
N ILE A 94 1.91 -6.97 -7.27
CA ILE A 94 0.71 -6.26 -7.71
C ILE A 94 -0.53 -7.04 -7.25
N PRO A 95 -1.42 -6.45 -6.43
CA PRO A 95 -2.66 -7.11 -6.04
C PRO A 95 -3.57 -7.33 -7.26
N PRO A 96 -4.53 -8.26 -7.20
CA PRO A 96 -5.59 -8.35 -8.19
C PRO A 96 -6.31 -7.00 -8.28
N THR A 97 -6.34 -6.41 -9.46
CA THR A 97 -6.87 -5.07 -9.73
C THR A 97 -7.52 -5.05 -11.10
N LEU A 98 -8.58 -4.27 -11.23
CA LEU A 98 -9.20 -3.94 -12.51
C LEU A 98 -8.66 -2.64 -13.11
N ASN A 99 -7.78 -1.94 -12.39
CA ASN A 99 -7.21 -0.69 -12.82
C ASN A 99 -6.27 -0.88 -14.02
N LYS A 100 -6.37 0.02 -14.99
CA LYS A 100 -5.60 -0.02 -16.24
C LYS A 100 -4.24 0.67 -16.12
N ILE A 101 -4.11 1.62 -15.19
CA ILE A 101 -2.89 2.39 -15.00
C ILE A 101 -2.23 1.96 -13.70
N ILE A 102 -1.11 1.25 -13.82
CA ILE A 102 -0.35 0.70 -12.70
C ILE A 102 1.10 1.17 -12.80
N ILE A 103 1.58 1.83 -11.75
CA ILE A 103 2.99 2.18 -11.58
C ILE A 103 3.59 1.17 -10.62
N LEU A 104 4.54 0.38 -11.08
CA LEU A 104 5.30 -0.54 -10.25
C LEU A 104 6.67 0.05 -9.96
N THR A 105 7.08 0.07 -8.68
CA THR A 105 8.45 0.42 -8.30
C THR A 105 9.15 -0.81 -7.75
N ILE A 106 10.24 -1.21 -8.41
CA ILE A 106 11.09 -2.32 -8.00
C ILE A 106 12.33 -1.73 -7.32
N HIS A 107 12.56 -2.10 -6.07
CA HIS A 107 13.63 -1.54 -5.25
C HIS A 107 14.93 -2.34 -5.31
N ASP A 108 14.82 -3.67 -5.41
CA ASP A 108 15.96 -4.57 -5.40
C ASP A 108 15.98 -5.36 -6.72
N LEU A 109 17.05 -5.18 -7.49
CA LEU A 109 17.40 -6.05 -8.62
C LEU A 109 18.44 -7.04 -8.10
N ALA A 110 18.01 -8.26 -7.79
CA ALA A 110 18.94 -9.35 -7.57
C ALA A 110 19.41 -9.88 -8.92
N PHE A 111 20.69 -9.69 -9.25
CA PHE A 111 21.32 -10.34 -10.39
C PHE A 111 21.73 -11.77 -9.96
N ILE A 112 21.27 -12.77 -10.70
CA ILE A 112 21.74 -14.17 -10.61
C ILE A 112 22.88 -14.34 -11.61
#